data_AF-A0A354I9U2-F1
#
_entry.id   AF-A0A354I9U2-F1
#
_cell.length_a   1.000
_cell.length_b   1.000
_cell.length_c   1.000
_cell.angle_alpha   90.00
_cell.angle_beta   90.00
_cell.angle_gamma   90.00
#
_symmetry.space_group_name_H-M   'P 1'
#
loop_
_entity.id
_entity.type
_entity.pdbx_description
1 polymer ?
#
loop_
_entity_poly.entity_id
_entity_poly.type
_entity_poly.pdbx_seq_one_letter_code
_entity_poly.pdbx_strand_id
1 'polypeptide(L)'
;GNMKHIIFDFTDVGFMDSSGIGLIMGRYKKVMFLGGRAAVTNVGEVVNRIFSLSGLYKIIERYDTVEEALEGMRKSRKEKGNYYEINH
;
A
#
# COMPACT_ATOMS: atom_id res chain seq x y z
N GLY A 1 7.96 -15.20 11.06
CA GLY A 1 8.43 -14.55 9.82
C GLY A 1 7.90 -13.13 9.78
N ASN A 2 8.79 -12.13 9.75
CA ASN A 2 8.46 -10.70 9.84
C ASN A 2 8.06 -10.12 8.46
N MET A 3 6.93 -10.56 7.89
CA MET A 3 6.34 -9.82 6.76
C MET A 3 5.52 -8.64 7.30
N LYS A 4 6.18 -7.49 7.45
CA LYS A 4 5.53 -6.24 7.90
C LYS A 4 4.94 -5.44 6.74
N HIS A 5 5.31 -5.68 5.50
CA HIS A 5 4.85 -4.84 4.39
C HIS A 5 4.33 -5.68 3.23
N ILE A 6 3.36 -5.14 2.49
CA ILE A 6 2.84 -5.76 1.27
C ILE A 6 2.69 -4.72 0.16
N ILE A 7 3.08 -5.09 -1.05
CA ILE A 7 2.78 -4.33 -2.27
C ILE A 7 1.93 -5.23 -3.14
N PHE A 8 0.79 -4.74 -3.58
CA PHE A 8 -0.06 -5.42 -4.56
C PHE A 8 0.23 -4.83 -5.94
N ASP A 9 0.76 -5.66 -6.83
CA ASP A 9 1.04 -5.30 -8.22
C ASP A 9 -0.15 -5.68 -9.10
N PHE A 10 -0.73 -4.69 -9.79
CA PHE A 10 -1.89 -4.84 -10.65
C PHE A 10 -1.55 -4.87 -12.15
N THR A 11 -0.27 -5.01 -12.52
CA THR A 11 0.19 -5.01 -13.92
C THR A 11 -0.64 -5.91 -14.83
N ASP A 12 -0.93 -7.14 -14.39
CA ASP A 12 -1.66 -8.14 -15.16
C ASP A 12 -3.15 -8.26 -14.77
N VAL A 13 -3.68 -7.29 -14.01
CA VAL A 13 -5.06 -7.31 -13.52
C VAL A 13 -5.94 -6.40 -14.35
N GLY A 14 -6.62 -6.99 -15.34
CA GLY A 14 -7.54 -6.25 -16.22
C GLY A 14 -8.90 -5.92 -15.62
N PHE A 15 -9.34 -6.63 -14.59
CA PHE A 15 -10.66 -6.45 -13.98
C PHE A 15 -10.66 -6.83 -12.50
N MET A 16 -11.57 -6.22 -11.73
CA MET A 16 -11.82 -6.54 -10.33
C MET A 16 -13.31 -6.40 -10.01
N ASP A 17 -13.80 -7.19 -9.05
CA ASP A 17 -15.14 -7.10 -8.49
C ASP A 17 -15.12 -6.92 -6.97
N SER A 18 -16.28 -7.06 -6.32
CA SER A 18 -16.41 -6.97 -4.87
C SER A 18 -15.56 -8.02 -4.12
N SER A 19 -15.35 -9.20 -4.70
CA SER A 19 -14.55 -10.27 -4.09
C SER A 19 -13.06 -9.91 -4.08
N GLY A 20 -12.56 -9.32 -5.17
CA GLY A 20 -11.19 -8.81 -5.25
C GLY A 20 -10.91 -7.69 -4.24
N ILE A 21 -11.86 -6.77 -4.07
CA ILE A 21 -11.78 -5.72 -3.03
C ILE A 21 -11.74 -6.36 -1.63
N GLY A 22 -12.61 -7.34 -1.38
CA GLY A 22 -12.68 -8.07 -0.12
C GLY A 22 -11.35 -8.75 0.24
N LEU A 23 -10.70 -9.37 -0.75
CA LEU A 23 -9.38 -9.99 -0.59
C LEU A 23 -8.31 -8.97 -0.17
N ILE A 24 -8.21 -7.85 -0.92
CA ILE A 24 -7.25 -6.77 -0.60
C ILE A 24 -7.50 -6.25 0.81
N MET A 25 -8.77 -6.01 1.17
CA MET A 25 -9.14 -5.51 2.50
C MET A 25 -8.79 -6.47 3.62
N GLY A 26 -9.02 -7.77 3.44
CA GLY A 26 -8.59 -8.78 4.40
C GLY A 26 -7.08 -8.77 4.61
N ARG A 27 -6.31 -8.66 3.51
CA ARG A 27 -4.85 -8.63 3.58
C ARG A 27 -4.32 -7.32 4.18
N TYR A 28 -4.88 -6.18 3.80
CA TYR A 28 -4.60 -4.87 4.35
C TYR A 28 -4.76 -4.87 5.87
N LYS A 29 -5.94 -5.27 6.38
CA LYS A 29 -6.22 -5.31 7.82
C LYS A 29 -5.19 -6.14 8.58
N LYS A 30 -4.83 -7.32 8.06
CA LYS A 30 -3.81 -8.18 8.67
C LYS A 30 -2.43 -7.52 8.70
N VAL A 31 -2.02 -6.84 7.63
CA VAL A 31 -0.73 -6.15 7.59
C VAL A 31 -0.69 -4.97 8.54
N MET A 32 -1.75 -4.15 8.56
CA MET A 32 -1.84 -3.01 9.49
C MET A 32 -1.83 -3.46 10.95
N PHE A 33 -2.54 -4.55 11.28
CA PHE A 33 -2.53 -5.16 12.62
C PHE A 33 -1.12 -5.56 13.09
N LEU A 34 -0.25 -5.98 12.16
CA LEU A 34 1.13 -6.36 12.45
C LEU A 34 2.10 -5.16 12.51
N GLY A 35 1.58 -3.92 12.55
CA GLY A 35 2.38 -2.69 12.52
C GLY A 35 3.00 -2.43 11.14
N GLY A 36 2.34 -2.96 10.11
CA GLY A 36 2.81 -2.97 8.75
C GLY A 36 2.34 -1.81 7.87
N ARG A 37 2.66 -1.90 6.58
CA ARG A 37 2.17 -0.98 5.53
C ARG A 37 1.76 -1.75 4.28
N ALA A 38 0.79 -1.21 3.57
CA ALA A 38 0.29 -1.78 2.33
C ALA A 38 0.24 -0.70 1.24
N ALA A 39 0.63 -1.07 0.01
CA ALA A 39 0.46 -0.22 -1.16
C ALA A 39 -0.03 -1.01 -2.37
N VAL A 40 -0.56 -0.28 -3.36
CA VAL A 40 -0.95 -0.79 -4.67
C VAL A 40 -0.15 -0.08 -5.76
N THR A 41 0.15 -0.81 -6.83
CA THR A 41 1.00 -0.36 -7.95
C THR A 41 0.42 -0.82 -9.29
N ASN A 42 0.79 -0.15 -10.38
CA ASN A 42 0.38 -0.53 -11.74
C ASN A 42 -1.14 -0.69 -11.91
N VAL A 43 -1.95 0.15 -11.25
CA VAL A 43 -3.41 0.04 -11.30
C VAL A 43 -3.95 0.58 -12.62
N GLY A 44 -4.40 -0.30 -13.51
CA GLY A 44 -5.06 0.07 -14.76
C GLY A 44 -6.39 0.80 -14.57
N GLU A 45 -6.89 1.47 -15.62
CA GLU A 45 -8.03 2.40 -15.53
C GLU A 45 -9.32 1.77 -14.98
N VAL A 46 -9.62 0.53 -15.38
CA VAL A 46 -10.81 -0.20 -14.92
C VAL A 46 -10.77 -0.41 -13.42
N VAL A 47 -9.65 -0.93 -12.91
CA VAL A 47 -9.43 -1.19 -11.47
C VAL A 47 -9.34 0.13 -10.70
N ASN A 48 -8.73 1.16 -11.28
CA ASN A 48 -8.63 2.50 -10.68
C ASN A 48 -10.02 3.09 -10.37
N ARG A 49 -10.99 2.93 -11.29
CA ARG A 49 -12.37 3.37 -11.08
C ARG A 49 -13.02 2.61 -9.92
N ILE A 50 -12.81 1.30 -9.85
CA ILE A 50 -13.35 0.45 -8.77
C ILE A 50 -12.77 0.85 -7.40
N PHE A 51 -11.46 1.13 -7.33
CA PHE A 51 -10.81 1.58 -6.10
C PHE A 51 -11.31 2.95 -5.64
N SER A 52 -11.52 3.86 -6.59
CA SER A 52 -12.06 5.19 -6.32
C SER A 52 -13.49 5.10 -5.78
N LEU A 53 -14.35 4.30 -6.41
CA LEU A 53 -15.74 4.11 -5.99
C LEU A 53 -15.87 3.41 -4.64
N SER A 54 -15.01 2.43 -4.36
CA SER A 54 -14.99 1.73 -3.07
C SER A 54 -14.35 2.55 -1.93
N GLY A 55 -13.72 3.68 -2.25
CA GLY A 55 -13.00 4.51 -1.29
C GLY A 55 -11.67 3.89 -0.82
N LEU A 56 -11.16 2.88 -1.53
CA LEU A 56 -9.94 2.14 -1.14
C LEU A 56 -8.72 3.06 -1.03
N TYR A 57 -8.61 4.04 -1.93
CA TYR A 57 -7.51 5.02 -1.92
C TYR A 57 -7.48 5.93 -0.69
N LYS A 58 -8.53 5.93 0.15
CA LYS A 58 -8.49 6.67 1.42
C LYS A 58 -7.61 5.99 2.48
N ILE A 59 -7.29 4.71 2.30
CA ILE A 59 -6.63 3.89 3.32
C ILE A 59 -5.40 3.16 2.81
N ILE A 60 -5.29 2.90 1.50
CA ILE A 60 -4.13 2.23 0.91
C ILE A 60 -3.30 3.23 0.11
N GLU A 61 -1.98 3.13 0.28
CA GLU A 61 -1.04 3.95 -0.48
C GLU A 61 -1.02 3.50 -1.95
N ARG A 62 -0.86 4.44 -2.86
CA ARG A 62 -0.77 4.18 -4.30
C ARG A 62 0.53 4.74 -4.83
N TYR A 63 1.19 3.95 -5.65
CA TYR A 63 2.35 4.35 -6.46
C TYR A 63 2.13 3.88 -7.89
N ASP A 64 2.88 4.44 -8.84
CA ASP A 64 2.76 4.01 -10.22
C ASP A 64 3.54 2.71 -10.42
N THR A 65 4.73 2.59 -9.81
CA THR A 65 5.61 1.41 -9.93
C THR A 65 5.90 0.72 -8.58
N VAL A 66 6.37 -0.53 -8.64
CA VAL A 66 6.82 -1.28 -7.46
C VAL A 66 8.04 -0.62 -6.83
N GLU A 67 8.96 -0.10 -7.64
CA GLU A 67 10.17 0.59 -7.22
C GLU A 67 9.84 1.85 -6.42
N GLU A 68 8.89 2.66 -6.89
CA GLU A 68 8.40 3.83 -6.15
C GLU A 68 7.76 3.44 -4.81
N ALA A 69 6.95 2.38 -4.81
CA ALA A 69 6.35 1.86 -3.58
C ALA A 69 7.41 1.40 -2.58
N LEU A 70 8.44 0.68 -3.04
CA LEU A 70 9.56 0.25 -2.20
C LEU A 70 10.29 1.45 -1.59
N GLU A 71 10.57 2.49 -2.37
CA GLU A 71 11.28 3.67 -1.88
C GLU A 71 10.42 4.50 -0.91
N GLY A 72 9.15 4.73 -1.25
CA GLY A 72 8.18 5.38 -0.35
C GLY A 72 7.96 4.58 0.94
N MET A 73 8.06 3.25 0.87
CA MET A 73 7.99 2.39 2.04
C MET A 73 9.20 2.52 2.97
N ARG A 74 10.40 2.72 2.41
CA ARG A 74 11.65 2.89 3.15
C ARG A 74 11.79 4.28 3.77
N LYS A 75 11.36 5.34 3.09
CA LYS A 75 11.52 6.74 3.54
C LYS A 75 10.75 7.07 4.84
N SER A 76 9.50 6.64 4.98
CA SER A 76 8.73 6.91 6.22
C SER A 76 9.31 6.25 7.48
N ARG A 77 10.13 5.19 7.31
CA ARG A 77 10.86 4.55 8.42
C ARG A 77 12.00 5.43 8.93
N LYS A 78 12.60 6.27 8.07
CA LYS A 78 13.68 7.19 8.44
C LYS A 78 13.15 8.48 9.10
N GLU A 79 12.01 8.99 8.63
CA GLU A 79 11.39 10.22 9.18
C GLU A 79 10.87 10.05 10.61
N LYS A 80 10.46 8.84 11.01
CA LYS A 80 10.10 8.53 12.40
C LYS A 80 11.31 8.25 13.32
N GLY A 81 12.54 8.25 12.79
CA GLY A 81 13.76 7.88 13.50
C GLY A 81 14.76 9.01 13.79
N ASN A 82 14.55 10.22 13.26
CA ASN A 82 15.53 11.32 13.31
C ASN A 82 14.97 12.64 13.85
N TYR A 83 14.29 12.61 14.99
CA TYR A 83 14.15 13.80 15.84
C TYR A 83 14.62 13.43 17.24
N TYR A 84 15.88 13.76 17.54
CA TYR A 84 16.48 14.22 18.80
C TYR A 84 18.01 14.16 18.63
N GLU A 85 18.60 15.12 17.93
CA GLU A 85 19.97 15.54 18.26
C GLU A 85 19.85 16.88 18.97
N ILE A 86 19.86 16.81 20.30
CA ILE A 86 20.04 17.96 21.17
C ILE A 86 21.52 18.33 21.01
N ASN A 87 21.80 19.32 20.18
CA ASN A 87 23.14 19.91 20.13
C ASN A 87 23.40 20.59 21.47
N HIS A 88 24.44 20.11 22.16
CA HIS A 88 25.00 20.74 23.34
C HIS A 88 26.19 21.63 22.95
#